data_AF-A0A965L4H5-F1
#
_entry.id   AF-A0A965L4H5-F1
#
_cell.length_a   1.000
_cell.length_b   1.000
_cell.length_c   1.000
_cell.angle_alpha   90.00
_cell.angle_beta   90.00
_cell.angle_gamma   90.00
#
_symmetry.space_group_name_H-M   'P 1'
#
loop_
_entity.id
_entity.type
_entity.pdbx_description
1 polymer ?
#
loop_
_entity_poly.entity_id
_entity_poly.type
_entity_poly.pdbx_seq_one_letter_code
_entity_poly.pdbx_strand_id
1 'polypeptide(L)'
;MNTIDEAMIAILQKRLELSKLSYSDDTYDDVEEVLHDLEDDFNEKYGDQLEEILEKVHIKHCPESDVLLPTAYLAKKFVETADGEIEIGKKEGVEVEWVEDPDAAARLVLLPSPTRILLMTPKGISVVWEA
;
A
#
# COMPACT_ATOMS: atom_id res chain seq x y z
N MET A 1 -10.66 2.70 14.99
CA MET A 1 -10.10 2.31 13.67
C MET A 1 -11.25 2.28 12.69
N ASN A 2 -11.10 2.81 11.47
CA ASN A 2 -12.17 2.70 10.47
C ASN A 2 -12.11 1.30 9.82
N THR A 3 -13.15 0.88 9.08
CA THR A 3 -13.21 -0.47 8.51
C THR A 3 -12.23 -0.69 7.34
N ILE A 4 -11.69 0.38 6.75
CA ILE A 4 -10.65 0.32 5.71
C ILE A 4 -9.30 0.06 6.39
N ASP A 5 -8.99 0.76 7.49
CA ASP A 5 -7.79 0.55 8.29
C ASP A 5 -7.70 -0.90 8.76
N GLU A 6 -8.78 -1.45 9.30
CA GLU A 6 -8.83 -2.85 9.76
C GLU A 6 -8.54 -3.83 8.62
N ALA A 7 -9.10 -3.60 7.44
CA ALA A 7 -8.90 -4.47 6.28
C ALA A 7 -7.46 -4.35 5.72
N MET A 8 -6.90 -3.14 5.66
CA MET A 8 -5.49 -2.94 5.30
C MET A 8 -4.56 -3.62 6.30
N ILE A 9 -4.82 -3.48 7.60
CA ILE A 9 -4.01 -4.12 8.66
C ILE A 9 -4.06 -5.66 8.52
N ALA A 10 -5.22 -6.24 8.21
CA ALA A 10 -5.33 -7.68 7.99
C ALA A 10 -4.46 -8.16 6.82
N ILE A 11 -4.50 -7.47 5.67
CA ILE A 11 -3.64 -7.76 4.51
C ILE A 11 -2.16 -7.62 4.89
N LEU A 12 -1.80 -6.52 5.55
CA LEU A 12 -0.43 -6.24 5.97
C LEU A 12 0.12 -7.33 6.91
N GLN A 13 -0.66 -7.74 7.91
CA GLN A 13 -0.30 -8.82 8.82
C GLN A 13 -0.10 -10.15 8.07
N LYS A 14 -0.97 -10.46 7.12
CA LYS A 14 -0.88 -11.68 6.32
C LYS A 14 0.34 -11.68 5.39
N ARG A 15 0.67 -10.55 4.76
CA ARG A 15 1.94 -10.36 4.01
C ARG A 15 3.16 -10.57 4.90
N LEU A 16 3.13 -10.06 6.12
CA LEU A 16 4.23 -10.24 7.07
C LEU A 16 4.38 -11.72 7.49
N GLU A 17 3.27 -12.42 7.71
CA GLU A 17 3.26 -13.86 7.97
C GLU A 17 3.86 -14.64 6.79
N LEU A 18 3.34 -14.44 5.57
CA LEU A 18 3.83 -15.10 4.36
C LEU A 18 5.33 -14.83 4.13
N SER A 19 5.80 -13.61 4.42
CA SER A 19 7.22 -13.24 4.25
C SER A 19 8.20 -13.98 5.17
N LYS A 20 7.69 -14.63 6.23
CA LYS A 20 8.49 -15.43 7.17
C LYS A 20 8.56 -16.91 6.77
N LEU A 21 7.69 -17.34 5.86
CA LEU A 21 7.62 -18.72 5.40
C LEU A 21 8.59 -18.94 4.22
N SER A 22 9.18 -20.13 4.15
CA SER A 22 9.84 -20.58 2.93
C SER A 22 8.79 -21.09 1.94
N TYR A 23 9.05 -21.01 0.64
CA TYR A 23 8.15 -21.58 -0.37
C TYR A 23 7.92 -23.10 -0.22
N SER A 24 8.80 -23.80 0.48
CA SER A 24 8.67 -25.23 0.79
C SER A 24 7.97 -25.50 2.13
N ASP A 25 7.45 -24.46 2.80
CA ASP A 25 6.70 -24.63 4.04
C ASP A 25 5.32 -25.23 3.70
N ASP A 26 4.90 -26.24 4.45
CA ASP A 26 3.64 -26.94 4.21
C ASP A 26 2.40 -26.03 4.32
N THR A 27 2.54 -24.86 4.97
CA THR A 27 1.47 -23.86 5.16
C THR A 27 1.55 -22.68 4.21
N TYR A 28 2.54 -22.63 3.31
CA TYR A 28 2.75 -21.49 2.41
C TYR A 28 1.51 -21.21 1.55
N ASP A 29 1.00 -22.25 0.88
CA ASP A 29 -0.14 -22.15 -0.02
C ASP A 29 -1.41 -21.68 0.73
N ASP A 30 -1.68 -22.24 1.91
CA ASP A 30 -2.83 -21.84 2.74
C ASP A 30 -2.77 -20.34 3.14
N VAL A 31 -1.57 -19.84 3.48
CA VAL A 31 -1.38 -18.44 3.86
C VAL A 31 -1.49 -17.52 2.65
N GLU A 32 -1.01 -17.96 1.47
CA GLU A 32 -1.14 -17.23 0.21
C GLU A 32 -2.60 -17.16 -0.26
N GLU A 33 -3.37 -18.25 -0.18
CA GLU A 33 -4.80 -18.26 -0.50
C GLU A 33 -5.58 -17.27 0.38
N VAL A 34 -5.34 -17.30 1.70
CA VAL A 34 -5.99 -16.34 2.62
C VAL A 34 -5.57 -14.89 2.32
N LEU A 35 -4.33 -14.66 1.89
CA LEU A 35 -3.90 -13.32 1.47
C LEU A 35 -4.68 -12.85 0.24
N HIS A 36 -4.84 -13.72 -0.76
CA HIS A 36 -5.59 -13.41 -1.97
C HIS A 36 -7.07 -13.13 -1.67
N ASP A 37 -7.72 -13.95 -0.84
CA ASP A 37 -9.10 -13.71 -0.41
C ASP A 37 -9.26 -12.34 0.26
N LEU A 38 -8.32 -11.96 1.13
CA LEU A 38 -8.34 -10.65 1.79
C LEU A 38 -8.12 -9.49 0.81
N GLU A 39 -7.24 -9.66 -0.18
CA GLU A 39 -6.97 -8.65 -1.21
C GLU A 39 -8.17 -8.47 -2.15
N ASP A 40 -8.83 -9.57 -2.52
CA ASP A 40 -10.04 -9.56 -3.35
C ASP A 40 -11.22 -8.92 -2.61
N ASP A 41 -11.48 -9.32 -1.36
CA ASP A 41 -12.52 -8.71 -0.50
C ASP A 41 -12.28 -7.20 -0.32
N PHE A 42 -11.03 -6.78 -0.18
CA PHE A 42 -10.66 -5.38 -0.03
C PHE A 42 -10.97 -4.58 -1.30
N ASN A 43 -10.57 -5.10 -2.45
CA ASN A 43 -10.82 -4.46 -3.74
C ASN A 43 -12.31 -4.45 -4.09
N GLU A 44 -13.06 -5.52 -3.81
CA GLU A 44 -14.51 -5.54 -4.05
C GLU A 44 -15.24 -4.49 -3.18
N LYS A 45 -14.82 -4.35 -1.91
CA LYS A 45 -15.53 -3.50 -0.96
C LYS A 45 -15.12 -2.02 -1.01
N TYR A 46 -13.84 -1.75 -1.25
CA TYR A 46 -13.26 -0.40 -1.14
C TYR A 46 -12.57 0.06 -2.42
N GLY A 47 -12.52 -0.78 -3.46
CA GLY A 47 -11.87 -0.51 -4.75
C GLY A 47 -12.28 0.81 -5.35
N ASP A 48 -13.56 0.94 -5.70
CA ASP A 48 -14.13 2.14 -6.34
C ASP A 48 -13.79 3.43 -5.58
N GLN A 49 -13.98 3.42 -4.24
CA GLN A 49 -13.72 4.60 -3.41
C GLN A 49 -12.23 4.98 -3.43
N LEU A 50 -11.33 4.00 -3.31
CA LEU A 50 -9.89 4.25 -3.25
C LEU A 50 -9.32 4.58 -4.62
N GLU A 51 -9.86 3.99 -5.70
CA GLU A 51 -9.48 4.30 -7.07
C GLU A 51 -9.78 5.76 -7.41
N GLU A 52 -10.98 6.27 -7.08
CA GLU A 52 -11.30 7.70 -7.27
C GLU A 52 -10.35 8.65 -6.52
N ILE A 53 -9.83 8.20 -5.37
CA ILE A 53 -8.85 8.97 -4.58
C ILE A 53 -7.48 8.90 -5.25
N LEU A 54 -7.05 7.70 -5.66
CA LEU A 54 -5.78 7.46 -6.35
C LEU A 54 -5.71 8.20 -7.69
N GLU A 55 -6.80 8.23 -8.47
CA GLU A 55 -6.90 9.01 -9.70
C GLU A 55 -6.61 10.49 -9.46
N LYS A 56 -7.20 11.09 -8.41
CA LYS A 56 -6.95 12.50 -8.05
C LYS A 56 -5.49 12.74 -7.65
N VAL A 57 -4.89 11.80 -6.93
CA VAL A 57 -3.46 11.86 -6.57
C VAL A 57 -2.60 11.74 -7.82
N HIS A 58 -2.89 10.80 -8.73
CA HIS A 58 -2.18 10.60 -9.99
C HIS A 58 -2.25 11.83 -10.88
N ILE A 59 -3.44 12.38 -11.15
CA ILE A 59 -3.61 13.60 -11.96
C ILE A 59 -2.72 14.75 -11.46
N LYS A 60 -2.57 14.88 -10.14
CA LYS A 60 -1.80 15.97 -9.52
C LYS A 60 -0.29 15.72 -9.50
N HIS A 61 0.14 14.49 -9.25
CA HIS A 61 1.54 14.19 -8.92
C HIS A 61 2.25 13.32 -9.96
N CYS A 62 1.55 12.43 -10.66
CA CYS A 62 2.12 11.47 -11.60
C CYS A 62 1.12 11.10 -12.71
N PRO A 63 0.72 12.07 -13.55
CA PRO A 63 -0.37 11.87 -14.53
C PRO A 63 -0.02 10.90 -15.66
N GLU A 64 1.27 10.65 -15.89
CA GLU A 64 1.75 9.70 -16.91
C GLU A 64 1.78 8.24 -16.42
N SER A 65 1.59 8.02 -15.10
CA SER A 65 1.56 6.68 -14.52
C SER A 65 0.14 6.15 -14.41
N ASP A 66 -0.06 4.89 -14.80
CA ASP A 66 -1.33 4.20 -14.67
C ASP A 66 -1.76 4.06 -13.20
N VAL A 67 -3.05 4.21 -12.93
CA VAL A 67 -3.64 3.91 -11.64
C VAL A 67 -3.81 2.39 -11.55
N LEU A 68 -3.28 1.78 -10.48
CA LEU A 68 -3.40 0.34 -10.22
C LEU A 68 -4.50 0.06 -9.17
N LEU A 69 -4.77 -1.24 -8.93
CA LEU A 69 -5.64 -1.65 -7.84
C LEU A 69 -5.13 -1.12 -6.49
N PRO A 70 -6.01 -0.71 -5.57
CA PRO A 70 -5.60 -0.18 -4.26
C PRO A 70 -4.63 -1.07 -3.47
N THR A 71 -4.78 -2.40 -3.54
CA THR A 71 -3.88 -3.35 -2.86
C THR A 71 -2.42 -3.30 -3.37
N ALA A 72 -2.19 -2.81 -4.59
CA ALA A 72 -0.84 -2.61 -5.15
C ALA A 72 -0.06 -1.51 -4.43
N TYR A 73 -0.76 -0.51 -3.88
CA TYR A 73 -0.16 0.61 -3.15
C TYR A 73 0.12 0.28 -1.69
N LEU A 74 -0.45 -0.80 -1.14
CA LEU A 74 -0.16 -1.23 0.22
C LEU A 74 1.30 -1.66 0.35
N ALA A 75 1.94 -1.30 1.47
CA ALA A 75 3.28 -1.75 1.77
C ALA A 75 3.37 -3.29 1.81
N LYS A 76 4.47 -3.85 1.31
CA LYS A 76 4.77 -5.28 1.43
C LYS A 76 5.41 -5.58 2.78
N LYS A 77 6.19 -4.63 3.30
CA LYS A 77 6.84 -4.71 4.61
C LYS A 77 6.62 -3.43 5.39
N PHE A 78 6.35 -3.60 6.67
CA PHE A 78 6.21 -2.51 7.61
C PHE A 78 6.66 -2.94 9.00
N VAL A 79 6.97 -1.96 9.85
CA VAL A 79 7.22 -2.14 11.27
C VAL A 79 6.25 -1.23 12.00
N GLU A 80 5.45 -1.81 12.90
CA GLU A 80 4.65 -1.03 13.84
C GLU A 80 5.55 -0.64 15.02
N THR A 81 5.62 0.66 15.31
CA THR A 81 6.39 1.20 16.43
C THR A 81 5.61 1.08 17.73
N ALA A 82 6.28 1.29 18.87
CA ALA A 82 5.64 1.24 20.19
C ALA A 82 4.49 2.26 20.36
N ASP A 83 4.51 3.33 19.56
CA ASP A 83 3.50 4.38 19.57
C ASP A 83 2.36 4.12 18.55
N GLY A 84 2.39 2.98 17.86
CA GLY A 84 1.39 2.60 16.85
C GLY A 84 1.61 3.21 15.47
N GLU A 85 2.74 3.90 15.25
CA GLU A 85 3.11 4.41 13.93
C GLU A 85 3.61 3.27 13.03
N ILE A 86 3.31 3.36 11.74
CA ILE A 86 3.75 2.41 10.72
C ILE A 86 4.97 2.97 9.99
N GLU A 87 6.12 2.33 10.17
CA GLU A 87 7.34 2.59 9.40
C GLU A 87 7.46 1.66 8.19
N ILE A 88 7.88 2.19 7.05
CA ILE A 88 8.01 1.46 5.78
C ILE A 88 9.38 1.66 5.12
N GLY A 89 9.79 0.67 4.32
CA GLY A 89 11.02 0.74 3.52
C GLY A 89 10.90 1.72 2.34
N LYS A 90 12.03 2.17 1.80
CA LYS A 90 12.08 3.10 0.65
C LYS A 90 11.58 2.51 -0.68
N LYS A 91 11.31 1.21 -0.74
CA LYS A 91 10.92 0.48 -1.96
C LYS A 91 9.49 -0.05 -1.91
N GLU A 92 8.70 0.39 -0.93
CA GLU A 92 7.31 -0.04 -0.76
C GLU A 92 6.37 0.72 -1.71
N GLY A 93 5.20 0.13 -2.00
CA GLY A 93 4.19 0.70 -2.89
C GLY A 93 4.57 0.71 -4.38
N VAL A 94 3.90 1.58 -5.13
CA VAL A 94 3.95 1.64 -6.60
C VAL A 94 4.92 2.72 -7.05
N GLU A 95 5.84 2.37 -7.95
CA GLU A 95 6.75 3.34 -8.58
C GLU A 95 6.00 4.16 -9.63
N VAL A 96 6.20 5.48 -9.63
CA VAL A 96 5.48 6.43 -10.48
C VAL A 96 6.41 7.48 -11.06
N GLU A 97 6.06 7.98 -12.24
CA GLU A 97 6.72 9.10 -12.91
C GLU A 97 6.24 10.42 -12.27
N TRP A 98 6.99 10.89 -11.28
CA TRP A 98 6.65 12.11 -10.55
C TRP A 98 6.86 13.36 -11.40
N VAL A 99 5.83 14.21 -11.49
CA VAL A 99 5.81 15.39 -12.38
C VAL A 99 6.93 16.40 -12.14
N GLU A 100 7.48 16.50 -10.91
CA GLU A 100 8.60 17.41 -10.65
C GLU A 100 9.96 16.83 -11.08
N ASP A 101 10.10 15.51 -11.09
CA ASP A 101 11.33 14.80 -11.42
C ASP A 101 11.01 13.35 -11.82
N PRO A 102 10.69 13.10 -13.11
CA PRO A 102 10.25 11.78 -13.58
C PRO A 102 11.27 10.67 -13.36
N ASP A 103 12.56 11.00 -13.31
CA ASP A 103 13.67 10.05 -13.14
C ASP A 103 13.95 9.72 -11.65
N ALA A 104 13.19 10.30 -10.71
CA ALA A 104 13.45 10.21 -9.27
C ALA A 104 13.11 8.86 -8.62
N ALA A 105 12.54 7.91 -9.39
CA ALA A 105 12.00 6.64 -8.89
C ALA A 105 11.05 6.84 -7.69
N ALA A 106 10.17 7.84 -7.80
CA ALA A 106 9.20 8.19 -6.78
C ALA A 106 8.18 7.07 -6.59
N ARG A 107 7.60 6.98 -5.39
CA ARG A 107 6.65 5.91 -5.03
C ARG A 107 5.42 6.44 -4.33
N LEU A 108 4.26 5.89 -4.65
CA LEU A 108 3.02 6.07 -3.90
C LEU A 108 2.76 4.87 -2.99
N VAL A 109 2.44 5.14 -1.72
CA VAL A 109 2.15 4.09 -0.73
C VAL A 109 0.87 4.40 0.03
N LEU A 110 -0.04 3.44 0.09
CA LEU A 110 -1.26 3.48 0.90
C LEU A 110 -0.98 2.85 2.27
N LEU A 111 -1.33 3.55 3.36
CA LEU A 111 -1.12 3.10 4.73
C LEU A 111 -2.38 3.22 5.60
N PRO A 112 -2.62 2.28 6.54
CA PRO A 112 -3.62 2.41 7.59
C PRO A 112 -3.18 3.32 8.73
N SER A 113 -4.14 3.65 9.60
CA SER A 113 -3.93 4.25 10.92
C SER A 113 -3.13 5.57 10.91
N PRO A 114 -3.69 6.67 10.38
CA PRO A 114 -4.94 6.76 9.62
C PRO A 114 -4.75 6.38 8.15
N THR A 115 -5.86 6.07 7.46
CA THR A 115 -5.87 5.83 6.01
C THR A 115 -5.30 7.03 5.26
N ARG A 116 -4.12 6.87 4.65
CA ARG A 116 -3.39 7.95 3.98
C ARG A 116 -2.54 7.46 2.81
N ILE A 117 -2.24 8.35 1.88
CA ILE A 117 -1.35 8.09 0.74
C ILE A 117 -0.08 8.93 0.90
N LEU A 118 1.07 8.26 0.87
CA LEU A 118 2.39 8.87 0.90
C LEU A 118 2.97 8.96 -0.50
N LEU A 119 3.58 10.11 -0.82
CA LEU A 119 4.51 10.26 -1.93
C LEU A 119 5.94 10.23 -1.38
N MET A 120 6.68 9.19 -1.75
CA MET A 120 8.07 8.99 -1.38
C MET A 120 8.98 9.42 -2.53
N THR A 121 9.89 10.35 -2.26
CA THR A 121 10.84 10.89 -3.24
C THR A 121 12.25 10.90 -2.65
N PRO A 122 13.31 11.11 -3.46
CA PRO A 122 14.65 11.35 -2.94
C PRO A 122 14.76 12.57 -2.02
N LYS A 123 13.85 13.55 -2.16
CA LYS A 123 13.80 14.77 -1.34
C LYS A 123 13.13 14.52 0.02
N GLY A 124 12.37 13.45 0.18
CA GLY A 124 11.66 13.12 1.41
C GLY A 124 10.31 12.44 1.16
N ILE A 125 9.56 12.26 2.25
CA ILE A 125 8.23 11.65 2.27
C ILE A 125 7.20 12.75 2.54
N SER A 126 6.10 12.77 1.78
CA SER A 126 4.99 13.70 1.97
C SER A 126 3.66 12.95 2.00
N VAL A 127 2.76 13.33 2.90
CA VAL A 127 1.36 12.87 2.86
C VAL A 127 0.65 13.67 1.76
N VAL A 128 0.18 12.99 0.71
CA VAL A 128 -0.51 13.64 -0.43
C VAL A 128 -2.03 13.52 -0.33
N TRP A 129 -2.52 12.65 0.54
CA TRP A 129 -3.93 12.50 0.90
C TRP A 129 -4.08 11.80 2.27
N GLU A 130 -5.10 12.15 3.05
CA GLU A 130 -5.47 11.56 4.35
C GLU A 130 -6.98 11.66 4.55
N ALA A 131 -7.60 10.64 5.16
CA ALA A 131 -9.04 10.52 5.41
C ALA A 131 -9.54 11.27 6.65
#